data_AF-A0A126P9K6-F1
#
_entry.id   AF-A0A126P9K6-F1
#
_cell.length_a   1.000
_cell.length_b   1.000
_cell.length_c   1.000
_cell.angle_alpha   90.00
_cell.angle_beta   90.00
_cell.angle_gamma   90.00
#
_symmetry.space_group_name_H-M   'P 1'
#
loop_
_entity.id
_entity.type
_entity.pdbx_description
1 polymer ?
#
loop_
_entity_poly.entity_id
_entity_poly.type
_entity_poly.pdbx_seq_one_letter_code
_entity_poly.pdbx_strand_id
1 'polypeptide(L)'
;MVLTWNGQPLQLAGSGTYLILNVPSQQVLDELTAGPPRPPGAPKPPKGSGPDPLQQLHDLGRQLGLVLDLRVGGKTYVTFGLPDRNGPKITLSAVLGKLGSFFR
;
A
#
# COMPACT_ATOMS: atom_id res chain seq x y z
N MET A 1 -9.09 -14.19 6.80
CA MET A 1 -8.32 -14.00 8.06
C MET A 1 -8.45 -12.56 8.51
N VAL A 2 -8.52 -12.30 9.81
CA VAL A 2 -8.49 -10.93 10.36
C VAL A 2 -7.19 -10.77 11.14
N LEU A 3 -6.47 -9.69 10.86
CA LEU A 3 -5.25 -9.26 11.53
C LEU A 3 -5.60 -8.05 12.40
N THR A 4 -5.06 -7.97 13.61
CA THR A 4 -5.24 -6.80 14.47
C THR A 4 -3.98 -5.95 14.46
N TRP A 5 -4.10 -4.68 14.08
CA TRP A 5 -3.01 -3.70 14.10
C TRP A 5 -3.43 -2.48 14.92
N ASN A 6 -2.74 -2.18 16.03
CA ASN A 6 -3.10 -1.08 16.94
C ASN A 6 -4.60 -1.08 17.33
N GLY A 7 -5.17 -2.27 17.56
CA GLY A 7 -6.60 -2.44 17.87
C GLY A 7 -7.54 -2.33 16.66
N GLN A 8 -7.03 -2.04 15.47
CA GLN A 8 -7.81 -1.94 14.23
C GLN A 8 -7.84 -3.28 13.48
N PRO A 9 -9.01 -3.73 13.00
CA PRO A 9 -9.14 -4.97 12.25
C PRO A 9 -8.76 -4.76 10.78
N LEU A 10 -7.69 -5.40 10.33
CA LEU A 10 -7.33 -5.52 8.93
C LEU A 10 -7.82 -6.88 8.41
N GLN A 11 -8.39 -6.92 7.22
CA GLN A 11 -8.88 -8.17 6.64
C GLN A 11 -7.94 -8.65 5.56
N LEU A 12 -7.48 -9.89 5.68
CA LEU A 12 -6.73 -10.58 4.63
C LEU A 12 -7.59 -11.70 4.06
N ALA A 13 -7.88 -11.64 2.76
CA ALA A 13 -8.53 -12.70 2.01
C ALA A 13 -7.61 -13.17 0.88
N GLY A 14 -7.69 -14.45 0.54
CA GLY A 14 -6.88 -15.02 -0.54
C GLY A 14 -7.61 -16.16 -1.23
N SER A 15 -7.41 -16.27 -2.54
CA SER A 15 -7.90 -17.38 -3.35
C SER A 15 -6.92 -17.62 -4.50
N GLY A 16 -6.35 -18.83 -4.57
CA GLY A 16 -5.29 -19.13 -5.54
C GLY A 16 -4.11 -18.16 -5.39
N THR A 17 -3.78 -17.46 -6.46
CA THR A 17 -2.69 -16.47 -6.52
C THR A 17 -3.12 -15.05 -6.19
N TYR A 18 -4.38 -14.82 -5.83
CA TYR A 18 -4.92 -13.49 -5.56
C TYR A 18 -5.07 -13.25 -4.07
N LEU A 19 -4.49 -12.15 -3.58
CA LEU A 19 -4.55 -11.69 -2.20
C LEU A 19 -5.24 -10.33 -2.13
N ILE A 20 -6.10 -10.15 -1.13
CA ILE A 20 -6.75 -8.88 -0.82
C ILE A 20 -6.39 -8.50 0.61
N LEU A 21 -5.76 -7.35 0.77
CA LEU A 21 -5.58 -6.70 2.06
C LEU A 21 -6.54 -5.53 2.15
N ASN A 22 -7.56 -5.62 3.01
CA ASN A 22 -8.54 -4.56 3.22
C ASN A 22 -8.28 -3.85 4.55
N VAL A 23 -7.93 -2.58 4.45
CA VAL A 23 -7.82 -1.63 5.55
C VAL A 23 -9.19 -0.98 5.77
N PRO A 24 -9.68 -0.87 7.03
CA PRO A 24 -11.08 -0.50 7.27
C PRO A 24 -11.40 0.96 6.89
N SER A 25 -10.42 1.87 6.95
CA SER A 25 -10.62 3.28 6.60
C SER A 25 -9.32 3.97 6.18
N GLN A 26 -9.45 5.16 5.59
CA GLN A 26 -8.29 6.01 5.26
C GLN A 26 -7.51 6.40 6.51
N GLN A 27 -8.18 6.66 7.63
CA GLN A 27 -7.52 6.99 8.89
C GLN A 27 -6.60 5.85 9.37
N VAL A 28 -7.07 4.60 9.33
CA VAL A 28 -6.25 3.46 9.73
C VAL A 28 -5.08 3.26 8.76
N LEU A 29 -5.30 3.51 7.47
CA LEU A 29 -4.23 3.50 6.47
C LEU A 29 -3.18 4.60 6.75
N ASP A 30 -3.62 5.80 7.14
CA ASP A 30 -2.74 6.91 7.52
C ASP A 30 -1.97 6.58 8.81
N GLU A 31 -2.58 5.93 9.80
CA GLU A 31 -1.92 5.47 11.04
C GLU A 31 -0.88 4.37 10.77
N LEU A 32 -1.20 3.43 9.86
CA LEU A 32 -0.28 2.37 9.42
C LEU A 32 1.00 2.94 8.78
N THR A 33 0.90 4.13 8.20
CA THR A 33 1.96 4.72 7.37
C THR A 33 2.48 6.05 7.92
N ALA A 34 1.99 6.47 9.07
CA ALA A 34 2.56 7.54 9.85
C ALA A 34 3.94 7.10 10.33
N GLY A 35 4.96 7.43 9.54
CA GLY A 35 6.34 7.38 10.02
C GLY A 35 6.51 8.20 11.30
N PRO A 36 7.63 8.05 12.01
CA PRO A 36 7.84 8.72 13.30
C PRO A 36 7.61 10.24 13.21
N PRO A 37 7.07 10.88 14.27
CA PRO A 37 6.85 12.32 14.29
C PRO A 37 8.14 13.06 13.95
N ARG A 38 8.10 13.94 12.96
CA ARG A 38 9.28 14.74 12.60
C ARG A 38 9.48 15.82 13.66
N PRO A 39 10.72 16.00 14.17
CA PRO A 39 11.05 17.14 15.03
C PRO A 39 10.70 18.46 14.33
N PRO A 40 10.18 19.47 15.06
CA PRO A 40 10.00 20.81 14.52
C PRO A 40 11.32 21.33 13.92
N GLY A 41 11.30 21.72 12.64
CA GLY A 41 12.49 22.24 11.94
C GLY A 41 13.38 21.17 11.27
N ALA A 42 13.04 19.88 11.37
CA ALA A 42 13.79 18.85 10.64
C ALA A 42 13.73 19.12 9.11
N PRO A 43 14.88 19.09 8.40
CA PRO A 43 14.92 19.20 6.95
C PRO A 43 13.98 18.16 6.32
N LYS A 44 13.32 18.53 5.21
CA LYS A 44 12.57 17.53 4.42
C LYS A 44 13.57 16.42 4.05
N PRO A 45 13.25 15.14 4.30
CA PRO A 45 14.12 14.07 3.85
C PRO A 45 14.35 14.24 2.33
N PRO A 46 15.60 14.09 1.86
CA PRO A 46 15.89 14.18 0.44
C PRO A 46 14.97 13.19 -0.28
N LYS A 47 14.39 13.59 -1.43
CA LYS A 47 13.65 12.66 -2.29
C LYS A 47 14.58 11.47 -2.56
N GLY A 48 14.22 10.29 -2.06
CA GLY A 48 15.06 9.11 -2.18
C GLY A 48 15.45 8.88 -3.63
N SER A 49 16.75 8.84 -3.91
CA SER A 49 17.33 8.34 -5.16
C SER A 49 17.33 6.80 -5.23
N GLY A 50 16.61 6.15 -4.31
CA GLY A 50 16.47 4.71 -4.22
C GLY A 50 15.36 4.17 -5.14
N PRO A 51 15.35 2.86 -5.38
CA PRO A 51 14.32 2.19 -6.16
C PRO A 51 12.92 2.46 -5.58
N ASP A 52 11.95 2.75 -6.46
CA ASP A 52 10.56 3.01 -6.09
C ASP A 52 9.97 1.81 -5.33
N PRO A 53 9.65 1.93 -4.04
CA PRO A 53 9.13 0.82 -3.25
C PRO A 53 7.83 0.23 -3.79
N LEU A 54 6.99 1.04 -4.46
CA LEU A 54 5.77 0.56 -5.12
C LEU A 54 6.10 -0.37 -6.27
N GLN A 55 7.14 -0.03 -7.03
CA GLN A 55 7.62 -0.84 -8.13
C GLN A 55 8.23 -2.15 -7.61
N GLN A 56 8.99 -2.11 -6.51
CA GLN A 56 9.54 -3.32 -5.91
C GLN A 56 8.47 -4.31 -5.45
N LEU A 57 7.40 -3.82 -4.81
CA LEU A 57 6.26 -4.67 -4.42
C LEU A 57 5.53 -5.24 -5.64
N HIS A 58 5.41 -4.46 -6.71
CA HIS A 58 4.82 -4.94 -7.95
C HIS A 58 5.65 -6.04 -8.60
N ASP A 59 6.97 -5.83 -8.71
CA ASP A 59 7.89 -6.77 -9.31
C ASP A 59 7.99 -8.06 -8.47
N LEU A 60 8.00 -7.95 -7.15
CA LEU A 60 7.92 -9.10 -6.25
C LEU A 60 6.64 -9.91 -6.48
N GLY A 61 5.49 -9.25 -6.57
CA GLY A 61 4.22 -9.91 -6.89
C GLY A 61 4.31 -10.68 -8.21
N ARG A 62 4.84 -10.04 -9.25
CA ARG A 62 5.04 -10.69 -10.57
C ARG A 62 5.97 -11.89 -10.48
N GLN A 63 7.11 -11.76 -9.79
CA GLN A 63 8.08 -12.85 -9.63
C GLN A 63 7.48 -14.06 -8.91
N LEU A 64 6.62 -13.83 -7.92
CA LEU A 64 5.94 -14.87 -7.17
C LEU A 64 4.67 -15.40 -7.87
N GLY A 65 4.26 -14.80 -8.99
CA GLY A 65 2.99 -15.10 -9.64
C GLY A 65 1.77 -14.73 -8.80
N LEU A 66 1.91 -13.75 -7.89
CA LEU A 66 0.88 -13.31 -6.96
C LEU A 66 0.34 -11.92 -7.33
N VAL A 67 -0.97 -11.74 -7.15
CA VAL A 67 -1.62 -10.43 -7.26
C VAL A 67 -2.06 -9.96 -5.88
N LEU A 68 -1.67 -8.75 -5.49
CA LEU A 68 -2.10 -8.13 -4.24
C LEU A 68 -3.00 -6.92 -4.52
N ASP A 69 -4.25 -6.99 -4.07
CA ASP A 69 -5.24 -5.90 -4.11
C ASP A 69 -5.35 -5.25 -2.72
N LEU A 70 -4.73 -4.08 -2.59
CA LEU A 70 -4.86 -3.24 -1.41
C LEU A 70 -6.17 -2.46 -1.51
N ARG A 71 -7.06 -2.69 -0.53
CA ARG A 71 -8.34 -2.00 -0.39
C ARG A 71 -8.37 -1.11 0.85
N VAL A 72 -9.13 -0.04 0.75
CA VAL A 72 -9.43 0.86 1.87
C VAL A 72 -10.93 1.10 1.90
N GLY A 73 -11.57 0.82 3.03
CA GLY A 73 -13.03 0.91 3.16
C GLY A 73 -13.75 0.06 2.10
N GLY A 74 -13.18 -1.10 1.75
CA GLY A 74 -13.73 -2.01 0.74
C GLY A 74 -13.49 -1.62 -0.72
N LYS A 75 -12.84 -0.48 -1.00
CA LYS A 75 -12.53 -0.03 -2.37
C LYS A 75 -11.07 -0.28 -2.73
N THR A 76 -10.80 -0.78 -3.93
CA THR A 76 -9.43 -0.98 -4.44
C THR A 76 -8.68 0.35 -4.57
N TYR A 77 -7.53 0.42 -3.93
CA TYR A 77 -6.60 1.55 -3.97
C TYR A 77 -5.43 1.26 -4.89
N VAL A 78 -4.75 0.13 -4.68
CA VAL A 78 -3.59 -0.26 -5.48
C VAL A 78 -3.65 -1.76 -5.73
N THR A 79 -3.35 -2.17 -6.96
CA THR A 79 -3.13 -3.58 -7.30
C THR A 79 -1.69 -3.80 -7.76
N PHE A 80 -1.00 -4.74 -7.14
CA PHE A 80 0.38 -5.15 -7.43
C PHE A 80 0.42 -6.52 -8.09
N GLY A 81 1.50 -6.83 -8.82
CA GLY A 81 1.78 -8.17 -9.33
C GLY A 81 0.98 -8.55 -10.59
N LEU A 82 0.27 -7.60 -11.19
CA LEU A 82 -0.47 -7.83 -12.43
C LEU A 82 0.48 -8.24 -13.56
N PRO A 83 0.28 -9.41 -14.21
CA PRO A 83 1.21 -9.95 -15.19
C PRO A 83 1.25 -9.14 -16.50
N ASP A 84 0.18 -8.42 -16.80
CA ASP A 84 -0.02 -7.57 -17.98
C ASP A 84 0.46 -6.13 -17.79
N ARG A 85 1.06 -5.79 -16.64
CA ARG A 85 1.48 -4.41 -16.33
C ARG A 85 2.94 -4.30 -15.89
N ASN A 86 3.57 -3.20 -16.31
CA ASN A 86 4.94 -2.85 -15.93
C ASN A 86 5.03 -2.15 -14.56
N GLY A 87 3.91 -1.81 -13.94
CA GLY A 87 3.86 -1.19 -12.63
C GLY A 87 2.49 -1.38 -11.96
N PRO A 88 2.36 -0.97 -10.69
CA PRO A 88 1.13 -1.15 -9.94
C PRO A 88 -0.02 -0.36 -10.54
N LYS A 89 -1.23 -0.91 -10.45
CA LYS A 89 -2.47 -0.22 -10.85
C LYS A 89 -2.97 0.61 -9.67
N ILE A 90 -2.73 1.91 -9.72
CA ILE A 90 -3.21 2.87 -8.71
C ILE A 90 -4.55 3.45 -9.16
N THR A 91 -5.54 3.50 -8.27
CA THR A 91 -6.87 4.07 -8.56
C THR A 91 -6.96 5.55 -8.15
N LEU A 92 -7.94 6.27 -8.69
CA LEU A 92 -8.20 7.70 -8.36
C LEU A 92 -8.45 7.93 -6.86
N SER A 93 -9.16 7.01 -6.20
CA SER A 93 -9.40 7.06 -4.74
C SER A 93 -8.09 7.07 -3.95
N ALA A 94 -7.09 6.41 -4.50
CA ALA A 94 -5.79 6.23 -3.90
C ALA A 94 -4.88 7.48 -4.11
N VAL A 95 -5.03 8.16 -5.25
CA VAL A 95 -4.38 9.45 -5.53
C VAL A 95 -4.94 10.57 -4.63
N LEU A 96 -6.25 10.60 -4.41
CA LEU A 96 -6.91 11.55 -3.50
C LEU A 96 -6.60 11.25 -2.02
N GLY A 97 -6.40 9.98 -1.66
CA GLY A 97 -5.99 9.52 -0.33
C GLY A 97 -4.49 9.65 -0.01
N LYS A 98 -3.73 10.46 -0.76
CA LYS A 98 -2.30 10.77 -0.52
C LYS A 98 -1.30 9.61 -0.64
N LEU A 99 -1.51 8.62 -1.53
CA LEU A 99 -0.52 7.54 -1.79
C LEU A 99 0.94 8.00 -1.96
N GLY A 100 1.16 9.21 -2.48
CA GLY A 100 2.48 9.82 -2.62
C GLY A 100 3.22 10.14 -1.30
N SER A 101 2.60 9.97 -0.12
CA SER A 101 3.27 10.07 1.19
C SER A 101 3.68 8.71 1.78
N PHE A 102 3.21 7.60 1.19
CA PHE A 102 3.34 6.25 1.76
C PHE A 102 4.71 5.61 1.48
N PHE A 103 5.37 6.02 0.40
CA PHE A 103 6.60 5.40 -0.11
C PHE A 103 7.72 6.44 -0.32
N ARG A 104 7.71 7.50 0.49
CA ARG A 104 8.80 8.51 0.52
C ARG A 104 9.97 8.07 1.36
#